data_AF-A0A7X7XPZ3-F1
#
_entry.id   AF-A0A7X7XPZ3-F1
#
_cell.length_a   1.000
_cell.length_b   1.000
_cell.length_c   1.000
_cell.angle_alpha   90.00
_cell.angle_beta   90.00
_cell.angle_gamma   90.00
#
_symmetry.space_group_name_H-M   'P 1'
#
loop_
_entity.id
_entity.type
_entity.pdbx_description
1 polymer ?
#
loop_
_entity_poly.entity_id
_entity_poly.type
_entity_poly.pdbx_seq_one_letter_code
_entity_poly.pdbx_strand_id
1 'polypeptide(L)'
;MRLMDALVAPSPRAELPPRLKALHFPAPLEWIRIEDVIREARAEEPSLSAKAFWNRWADKDSFVVDLVTYALDTSAMGGTIAPHTHRLRDDLSADRPSVAIRILTRSVMLELLAQPQAFLLGHLAAVVHHAPSLQEALARGVDADARTWEQFYDATLAAAGLRWRPGWDAARAQVVLGALIDGLLVRSRVQLPDADRPAWDPADLLADATIAIFAGMVDVDRAGRSPAEVLDAAAAGDG
;
A
#
# COMPACT_ATOMS: atom_id res chain seq x y z
N MET A 1 9.61 -16.55 -22.82
CA MET A 1 9.35 -17.56 -21.78
C MET A 1 10.48 -17.57 -20.76
N ARG A 2 11.66 -18.18 -21.02
CA ARG A 2 12.75 -18.30 -20.02
C ARG A 2 13.20 -17.00 -19.31
N LEU A 3 13.08 -15.84 -19.95
CA LEU A 3 13.43 -14.54 -19.36
C LEU A 3 12.35 -14.02 -18.39
N MET A 4 11.07 -14.23 -18.73
CA MET A 4 9.92 -13.93 -17.85
C MET A 4 9.87 -14.95 -16.70
N ASP A 5 10.18 -16.21 -16.97
CA ASP A 5 10.24 -17.25 -15.94
C ASP A 5 11.38 -16.98 -14.95
N ALA A 6 12.52 -16.44 -15.43
CA ALA A 6 13.63 -15.98 -14.58
C ALA A 6 13.29 -14.73 -13.74
N LEU A 7 12.31 -13.92 -14.19
CA LEU A 7 11.87 -12.69 -13.53
C LEU A 7 10.96 -12.94 -12.32
N VAL A 8 10.18 -14.02 -12.37
CA VAL A 8 9.09 -14.31 -11.42
C VAL A 8 9.45 -15.49 -10.49
N ALA A 9 10.57 -16.17 -10.74
CA ALA A 9 10.99 -17.31 -9.92
C ALA A 9 11.47 -16.86 -8.51
N PRO A 10 10.87 -17.37 -7.43
CA PRO A 10 11.11 -16.91 -6.05
C PRO A 10 12.45 -17.36 -5.44
N SER A 11 13.35 -17.94 -6.23
CA SER A 11 14.63 -18.48 -5.74
C SER A 11 15.80 -17.81 -6.46
N PRO A 12 16.67 -17.09 -5.74
CA PRO A 12 17.96 -16.72 -6.30
C PRO A 12 18.83 -17.98 -6.26
N ARG A 13 19.06 -18.72 -7.37
CA ARG A 13 20.28 -19.55 -7.54
C ARG A 13 20.42 -20.38 -8.82
N ALA A 14 21.70 -20.55 -9.17
CA ALA A 14 22.37 -21.65 -9.86
C ALA A 14 22.34 -21.74 -11.40
N GLU A 15 21.17 -21.79 -12.06
CA GLU A 15 21.12 -22.28 -13.45
C GLU A 15 20.91 -21.22 -14.55
N LEU A 16 21.02 -19.94 -14.22
CA LEU A 16 20.98 -18.91 -15.26
C LEU A 16 22.26 -18.96 -16.12
N PRO A 17 22.15 -18.92 -17.47
CA PRO A 17 23.28 -18.68 -18.36
C PRO A 17 24.11 -17.47 -17.88
N PRO A 18 25.46 -17.48 -18.00
CA PRO A 18 26.31 -16.39 -17.51
C PRO A 18 25.88 -14.98 -17.95
N ARG A 19 25.36 -14.86 -19.17
CA ARG A 19 24.80 -13.61 -19.70
C ARG A 19 23.53 -13.14 -18.97
N LEU A 20 22.69 -14.07 -18.51
CA LEU A 20 21.48 -13.77 -17.73
C LEU A 20 21.79 -13.55 -16.24
N LYS A 21 22.89 -14.12 -15.73
CA LYS A 21 23.44 -13.78 -14.39
C LYS A 21 23.98 -12.34 -14.34
N ALA A 22 24.43 -11.80 -15.47
CA ALA A 22 24.91 -10.44 -15.62
C ALA A 22 23.79 -9.42 -15.92
N LEU A 23 22.58 -9.90 -16.20
CA LEU A 23 21.40 -9.06 -16.35
C LEU A 23 20.75 -8.93 -14.97
N HIS A 24 21.05 -7.84 -14.27
CA HIS A 24 20.32 -7.40 -13.08
C HIS A 24 18.94 -6.88 -13.55
N PHE A 25 18.03 -7.80 -13.83
CA PHE A 25 16.72 -7.49 -14.37
C PHE A 25 15.61 -8.10 -13.50
N PRO A 26 14.62 -7.29 -13.09
CA PRO A 26 14.66 -5.82 -13.05
C PRO A 26 15.65 -5.40 -11.96
N ALA A 27 16.57 -4.49 -12.28
CA ALA A 27 17.35 -3.85 -11.25
C ALA A 27 16.48 -2.73 -10.64
N PRO A 28 16.11 -2.81 -9.34
CA PRO A 28 15.44 -1.69 -8.70
C PRO A 28 16.40 -0.51 -8.74
N LEU A 29 16.07 0.49 -9.53
CA LEU A 29 16.71 1.80 -9.47
C LEU A 29 18.20 1.82 -9.86
N GLU A 30 18.75 0.78 -10.52
CA GLU A 30 20.12 0.83 -11.05
C GLU A 30 20.31 1.92 -12.12
N TRP A 31 19.22 2.34 -12.77
CA TRP A 31 19.21 3.46 -13.70
C TRP A 31 19.53 4.81 -13.02
N ILE A 32 19.38 4.92 -11.70
CA ILE A 32 19.77 6.12 -10.95
C ILE A 32 21.30 6.23 -10.94
N ARG A 33 21.84 7.30 -11.52
CA ARG A 33 23.27 7.61 -11.48
C ARG A 33 23.52 8.68 -10.43
N ILE A 34 24.56 8.49 -9.62
CA ILE A 34 24.91 9.47 -8.56
C ILE A 34 25.25 10.82 -9.20
N GLU A 35 25.86 10.80 -10.38
CA GLU A 35 26.19 12.01 -11.14
C GLU A 35 24.94 12.80 -11.51
N ASP A 36 23.86 12.11 -11.90
CA ASP A 36 22.58 12.74 -12.21
C ASP A 36 21.94 13.29 -10.93
N VAL A 37 21.95 12.54 -9.83
CA VAL A 37 21.43 13.01 -8.52
C VAL A 37 22.15 14.28 -8.06
N ILE A 38 23.48 14.30 -8.12
CA ILE A 38 24.28 15.48 -7.74
C ILE A 38 24.00 16.65 -8.69
N ARG A 39 23.79 16.39 -9.99
CA ARG A 39 23.44 17.43 -10.96
C ARG A 39 22.09 18.06 -10.62
N GLU A 40 21.06 17.25 -10.39
CA GLU A 40 19.72 17.74 -10.05
C GLU A 40 19.75 18.50 -8.71
N ALA A 41 20.40 17.95 -7.69
CA ALA A 41 20.52 18.63 -6.39
C ALA A 41 21.22 19.99 -6.49
N ARG A 42 22.22 20.14 -7.37
CA ARG A 42 22.89 21.42 -7.63
C ARG A 42 22.05 22.41 -8.42
N ALA A 43 21.10 21.94 -9.22
CA ALA A 43 20.16 22.81 -9.92
C ALA A 43 19.24 23.51 -8.91
N GLU A 44 18.89 22.83 -7.82
CA GLU A 44 18.11 23.39 -6.71
C GLU A 44 18.97 24.18 -5.72
N GLU A 45 20.14 23.65 -5.35
CA GLU A 45 21.07 24.29 -4.43
C GLU A 45 22.51 24.32 -5.00
N PRO A 46 22.90 25.43 -5.67
CA PRO A 46 24.20 25.52 -6.35
C PRO A 46 25.43 25.38 -5.45
N SER A 47 25.30 25.57 -4.14
CA SER A 47 26.38 25.39 -3.15
C SER A 47 26.72 23.93 -2.85
N LEU A 48 25.88 22.96 -3.25
CA LEU A 48 26.13 21.55 -2.94
C LEU A 48 27.39 21.02 -3.64
N SER A 49 28.34 20.56 -2.84
CA SER A 49 29.52 19.86 -3.35
C SER A 49 29.21 18.38 -3.59
N ALA A 50 29.81 17.76 -4.61
CA ALA A 50 29.74 16.31 -4.79
C ALA A 50 30.24 15.55 -3.56
N LYS A 51 31.18 16.13 -2.80
CA LYS A 51 31.67 15.58 -1.52
C LYS A 51 30.57 15.50 -0.46
N ALA A 52 29.58 16.39 -0.47
CA ALA A 52 28.47 16.35 0.49
C ALA A 52 27.64 15.07 0.35
N PHE A 53 27.42 14.60 -0.88
CA PHE A 53 26.75 13.33 -1.15
C PHE A 53 27.51 12.17 -0.49
N TRP A 54 28.80 12.04 -0.79
CA TRP A 54 29.65 10.96 -0.27
C TRP A 54 29.92 11.04 1.23
N ASN A 55 29.78 12.21 1.84
CA ASN A 55 29.82 12.35 3.29
C ASN A 55 28.57 11.78 3.97
N ARG A 56 27.42 11.76 3.27
CA ARG A 56 26.16 11.22 3.79
C ARG A 56 25.97 9.75 3.46
N TRP A 57 26.28 9.33 2.24
CA TRP A 57 26.12 7.95 1.79
C TRP A 57 27.47 7.37 1.34
N ALA A 58 27.83 6.22 1.92
CA ALA A 58 29.09 5.54 1.61
C ALA A 58 29.13 4.97 0.18
N ASP A 59 27.97 4.54 -0.32
CA ASP A 59 27.78 3.95 -1.64
C ASP A 59 26.37 4.27 -2.21
N LYS A 60 26.18 3.89 -3.48
CA LYS A 60 24.89 4.06 -4.18
C LYS A 60 23.76 3.31 -3.48
N ASP A 61 24.02 2.10 -2.99
CA ASP A 61 22.99 1.24 -2.41
C ASP A 61 22.45 1.85 -1.12
N SER A 62 23.33 2.41 -0.29
CA SER A 62 22.97 3.17 0.90
C SER A 62 22.11 4.39 0.57
N PHE A 63 22.42 5.10 -0.52
CA PHE A 63 21.57 6.20 -1.02
C PHE A 63 20.21 5.71 -1.50
N VAL A 64 20.15 4.62 -2.28
CA VAL A 64 18.90 4.06 -2.80
C VAL A 64 17.98 3.60 -1.67
N VAL A 65 18.54 2.95 -0.64
CA VAL A 65 17.77 2.55 0.55
C VAL A 65 17.20 3.76 1.28
N ASP A 66 17.99 4.82 1.49
CA ASP A 66 17.54 6.07 2.12
C ASP A 66 16.46 6.76 1.27
N LEU A 67 16.66 6.83 -0.04
CA LEU A 67 15.70 7.40 -1.00
C LEU A 67 14.36 6.66 -0.98
N VAL A 68 14.38 5.33 -1.00
CA VAL A 68 13.14 4.53 -0.97
C VAL A 68 12.45 4.68 0.38
N THR A 69 13.21 4.68 1.47
CA THR A 69 12.66 4.91 2.82
C THR A 69 11.98 6.28 2.89
N TYR A 70 12.65 7.32 2.38
CA TYR A 70 12.09 8.66 2.30
C TYR A 70 10.84 8.72 1.41
N ALA A 71 10.86 8.06 0.25
CA ALA A 71 9.75 8.05 -0.69
C ALA A 71 8.51 7.28 -0.19
N LEU A 72 8.67 6.42 0.82
CA LEU A 72 7.57 5.70 1.46
C LEU A 72 7.12 6.33 2.77
N ASP A 73 7.84 7.33 3.26
CA ASP A 73 7.42 8.13 4.39
C ASP A 73 6.29 9.07 3.96
N THR A 74 5.05 8.62 4.16
CA THR A 74 3.83 9.37 3.86
C THR A 74 3.76 10.69 4.63
N SER A 75 4.42 10.79 5.79
CA SER A 75 4.50 12.02 6.58
C SER A 75 5.42 13.07 5.94
N ALA A 76 6.49 12.64 5.27
CA ALA A 76 7.39 13.51 4.51
C ALA A 76 6.77 14.00 3.20
N MET A 77 5.73 13.32 2.70
CA MET A 77 5.08 13.62 1.42
C MET A 77 3.91 14.62 1.52
N GLY A 78 3.60 15.16 2.70
CA GLY A 78 2.50 16.12 2.91
C GLY A 78 1.09 15.52 2.75
N GLY A 79 0.98 14.26 2.32
CA GLY A 79 -0.24 13.46 2.30
C GLY A 79 -0.47 12.83 3.66
N THR A 80 -0.89 13.63 4.64
CA THR A 80 -1.40 13.04 5.87
C THR A 80 -2.75 12.41 5.55
N ILE A 81 -2.85 11.08 5.68
CA ILE A 81 -4.13 10.37 5.81
C ILE A 81 -4.92 10.87 7.06
N ALA A 82 -4.24 11.54 8.00
CA ALA A 82 -4.82 12.07 9.24
C ALA A 82 -6.10 12.96 9.06
N PRO A 83 -6.15 13.96 8.17
CA PRO A 83 -7.39 14.69 7.88
C PRO A 83 -8.53 13.80 7.37
N HIS A 84 -8.24 12.70 6.66
CA HIS A 84 -9.27 11.75 6.22
C HIS A 84 -9.77 10.88 7.39
N THR A 85 -8.88 10.48 8.31
CA THR A 85 -9.24 9.67 9.47
C THR A 85 -10.05 10.45 10.52
N HIS A 86 -9.76 11.73 10.71
CA HIS A 86 -10.54 12.58 11.60
C HIS A 86 -11.99 12.78 11.10
N ARG A 87 -12.19 13.08 9.81
CA ARG A 87 -13.54 13.19 9.24
C ARG A 87 -14.32 11.89 9.28
N LEU A 88 -13.68 10.75 8.96
CA LEU A 88 -14.38 9.46 8.98
C LEU A 88 -14.92 9.14 10.38
N ARG A 89 -14.18 9.47 11.43
CA ARG A 89 -14.64 9.23 12.81
C ARG A 89 -15.95 9.96 13.10
N ASP A 90 -16.06 11.21 12.66
CA ASP A 90 -17.27 12.02 12.83
C ASP A 90 -18.41 11.47 11.94
N ASP A 91 -18.11 11.10 10.69
CA ASP A 91 -19.10 10.60 9.74
C ASP A 91 -19.63 9.18 10.06
N LEU A 92 -18.81 8.33 10.68
CA LEU A 92 -19.23 6.99 11.13
C LEU A 92 -20.09 7.03 12.39
N SER A 93 -20.07 8.15 13.12
CA SER A 93 -21.02 8.40 14.20
C SER A 93 -22.41 8.83 13.70
N ALA A 94 -22.55 9.09 12.39
CA ALA A 94 -23.82 9.44 11.75
C ALA A 94 -24.61 8.20 11.25
N ASP A 95 -25.90 8.38 10.98
CA ASP A 95 -26.87 7.33 10.60
C ASP A 95 -26.54 6.52 9.31
N ARG A 96 -25.41 6.77 8.64
CA ARG A 96 -25.07 6.18 7.32
C ARG A 96 -23.59 5.82 7.16
N PRO A 97 -23.09 4.80 7.88
CA PRO A 97 -21.66 4.44 7.86
C PRO A 97 -21.15 4.01 6.48
N SER A 98 -22.00 3.44 5.63
CA SER A 98 -21.65 3.07 4.26
C SER A 98 -21.27 4.28 3.40
N VAL A 99 -21.89 5.45 3.61
CA VAL A 99 -21.55 6.68 2.87
C VAL A 99 -20.15 7.16 3.25
N ALA A 100 -19.83 7.13 4.55
CA ALA A 100 -18.53 7.53 5.08
C ALA A 100 -17.41 6.63 4.51
N ILE A 101 -17.61 5.30 4.51
CA ILE A 101 -16.66 4.34 3.92
C ILE A 101 -16.46 4.61 2.43
N ARG A 102 -17.54 4.89 1.66
CA ARG A 102 -17.42 5.21 0.23
C ARG A 102 -16.56 6.44 -0.02
N ILE A 103 -16.83 7.52 0.71
CA ILE A 103 -16.09 8.78 0.56
C ILE A 103 -14.61 8.56 0.88
N LEU A 104 -14.31 7.93 2.03
CA LEU A 104 -12.92 7.67 2.43
C LEU A 104 -12.18 6.83 1.39
N THR A 105 -12.77 5.69 1.00
CA THR A 105 -12.14 4.74 0.07
C THR A 105 -11.77 5.45 -1.24
N ARG A 106 -12.68 6.26 -1.76
CA ARG A 106 -12.42 7.02 -2.98
C ARG A 106 -11.38 8.13 -2.79
N SER A 107 -11.44 8.87 -1.69
CA SER A 107 -10.47 9.92 -1.38
C SER A 107 -9.05 9.36 -1.27
N VAL A 108 -8.88 8.28 -0.51
CA VAL A 108 -7.59 7.59 -0.35
C VAL A 108 -7.08 7.10 -1.70
N MET A 109 -7.92 6.46 -2.51
CA MET A 109 -7.51 5.98 -3.82
C MET A 109 -7.10 7.12 -4.76
N LEU A 110 -7.86 8.22 -4.81
CA LEU A 110 -7.52 9.38 -5.65
C LEU A 110 -6.21 10.03 -5.22
N GLU A 111 -5.96 10.13 -3.91
CA GLU A 111 -4.71 10.65 -3.36
C GLU A 111 -3.52 9.76 -3.76
N LEU A 112 -3.64 8.43 -3.57
CA LEU A 112 -2.61 7.48 -3.95
C LEU A 112 -2.35 7.50 -5.47
N LEU A 113 -3.39 7.60 -6.30
CA LEU A 113 -3.23 7.70 -7.76
C LEU A 113 -2.54 9.00 -8.20
N ALA A 114 -2.71 10.09 -7.44
CA ALA A 114 -2.05 11.37 -7.72
C ALA A 114 -0.56 11.36 -7.33
N GLN A 115 -0.10 10.38 -6.54
CA GLN A 115 1.26 10.29 -6.03
C GLN A 115 2.06 9.21 -6.78
N PRO A 116 3.08 9.58 -7.58
CA PRO A 116 3.93 8.60 -8.28
C PRO A 116 4.58 7.56 -7.36
N GLN A 117 4.88 7.95 -6.11
CA GLN A 117 5.54 7.13 -5.10
C GLN A 117 4.64 6.01 -4.56
N ALA A 118 3.31 6.16 -4.59
CA ALA A 118 2.38 5.12 -4.15
C ALA A 118 2.55 3.81 -4.95
N PHE A 119 3.10 3.91 -6.16
CA PHE A 119 3.37 2.75 -7.01
C PHE A 119 4.74 2.12 -6.75
N LEU A 120 5.59 2.73 -5.92
CA LEU A 120 6.97 2.30 -5.71
C LEU A 120 7.02 0.86 -5.19
N LEU A 121 6.16 0.50 -4.24
CA LEU A 121 6.07 -0.87 -3.74
C LEU A 121 5.76 -1.87 -4.86
N GLY A 122 4.79 -1.56 -5.73
CA GLY A 122 4.45 -2.38 -6.89
C GLY A 122 5.62 -2.54 -7.89
N HIS A 123 6.43 -1.50 -8.08
CA HIS A 123 7.62 -1.57 -8.95
C HIS A 123 8.76 -2.37 -8.31
N LEU A 124 8.92 -2.27 -6.98
CA LEU A 124 9.97 -2.94 -6.23
C LEU A 124 9.62 -4.39 -5.86
N ALA A 125 8.34 -4.77 -5.85
CA ALA A 125 7.86 -6.07 -5.37
C ALA A 125 8.54 -7.26 -6.08
N ALA A 126 8.78 -7.15 -7.39
CA ALA A 126 9.42 -8.23 -8.15
C ALA A 126 10.91 -8.43 -7.82
N VAL A 127 11.55 -7.45 -7.18
CA VAL A 127 13.03 -7.34 -7.18
C VAL A 127 13.64 -7.14 -5.81
N VAL A 128 12.82 -6.74 -4.86
CA VAL A 128 13.20 -6.50 -3.47
C VAL A 128 13.90 -7.70 -2.84
N HIS A 129 13.51 -8.92 -3.21
CA HIS A 129 14.09 -10.16 -2.68
C HIS A 129 15.57 -10.37 -3.07
N HIS A 130 16.08 -9.63 -4.05
CA HIS A 130 17.50 -9.61 -4.41
C HIS A 130 18.32 -8.57 -3.63
N ALA A 131 17.67 -7.68 -2.87
CA ALA A 131 18.29 -6.61 -2.11
C ALA A 131 17.81 -6.63 -0.65
N PRO A 132 18.40 -7.46 0.23
CA PRO A 132 17.91 -7.65 1.60
C PRO A 132 17.81 -6.37 2.43
N SER A 133 18.78 -5.45 2.28
CA SER A 133 18.75 -4.14 2.97
C SER A 133 17.55 -3.29 2.54
N LEU A 134 17.19 -3.33 1.26
CA LEU A 134 16.01 -2.67 0.72
C LEU A 134 14.74 -3.38 1.22
N GLN A 135 14.72 -4.71 1.24
CA GLN A 135 13.59 -5.48 1.78
C GLN A 135 13.29 -5.13 3.22
N GLU A 136 14.32 -5.07 4.06
CA GLU A 136 14.18 -4.70 5.47
C GLU A 136 13.70 -3.26 5.64
N ALA A 137 14.19 -2.33 4.82
CA ALA A 137 13.74 -0.94 4.85
C ALA A 137 12.27 -0.80 4.43
N LEU A 138 11.87 -1.49 3.37
CA LEU A 138 10.48 -1.55 2.90
C LEU A 138 9.56 -2.15 3.96
N ALA A 139 9.95 -3.28 4.56
CA ALA A 139 9.18 -3.92 5.61
C ALA A 139 8.96 -2.97 6.80
N ARG A 140 10.01 -2.26 7.25
CA ARG A 140 9.88 -1.27 8.33
C ARG A 140 8.92 -0.13 7.98
N GLY A 141 8.96 0.36 6.73
CA GLY A 141 8.06 1.41 6.25
C GLY A 141 6.60 0.94 6.25
N VAL A 142 6.35 -0.23 5.67
CA VAL A 142 5.01 -0.86 5.63
C VAL A 142 4.49 -1.13 7.03
N ASP A 143 5.33 -1.65 7.94
CA ASP A 143 4.95 -1.91 9.33
C ASP A 143 4.61 -0.63 10.09
N ALA A 144 5.29 0.48 9.80
CA ALA A 144 5.00 1.77 10.43
C ALA A 144 3.66 2.35 9.99
N ASP A 145 3.36 2.27 8.69
CA ASP A 145 2.06 2.68 8.15
C ASP A 145 0.94 1.77 8.66
N ALA A 146 1.17 0.45 8.66
CA ALA A 146 0.21 -0.54 9.16
C ALA A 146 -0.23 -0.27 10.60
N ARG A 147 0.70 0.03 11.51
CA ARG A 147 0.37 0.37 12.90
C ARG A 147 -0.52 1.61 13.03
N THR A 148 -0.36 2.57 12.13
CA THR A 148 -1.19 3.80 12.12
C THR A 148 -2.63 3.46 11.72
N TRP A 149 -2.79 2.64 10.70
CA TRP A 149 -4.10 2.16 10.25
C TRP A 149 -4.78 1.22 11.25
N GLU A 150 -4.03 0.33 11.88
CA GLU A 150 -4.55 -0.56 12.93
C GLU A 150 -5.20 0.25 14.07
N GLN A 151 -4.48 1.24 14.60
CA GLN A 151 -4.99 2.14 15.63
C GLN A 151 -6.23 2.91 15.16
N PHE A 152 -6.24 3.31 13.89
CA PHE A 152 -7.38 3.97 13.30
C PHE A 152 -8.62 3.07 13.24
N TYR A 153 -8.47 1.81 12.81
CA TYR A 153 -9.59 0.87 12.72
C TYR A 153 -10.18 0.56 14.10
N ASP A 154 -9.35 0.30 15.11
CA ASP A 154 -9.82 0.05 16.47
C ASP A 154 -10.53 1.27 17.06
N ALA A 155 -9.95 2.47 16.91
CA ALA A 155 -10.57 3.70 17.39
C ALA A 155 -11.92 3.96 16.71
N THR A 156 -12.00 3.67 15.41
CA THR A 156 -13.20 3.84 14.60
C THR A 156 -14.31 2.89 15.03
N LEU A 157 -14.01 1.60 15.19
CA LEU A 157 -15.00 0.61 15.63
C LEU A 157 -15.48 0.91 17.06
N ALA A 158 -14.57 1.27 17.96
CA ALA A 158 -14.91 1.61 19.32
C ALA A 158 -15.84 2.82 19.38
N ALA A 159 -15.57 3.87 18.59
CA ALA A 159 -16.43 5.05 18.50
C ALA A 159 -17.83 4.74 17.96
N ALA A 160 -17.93 3.81 17.01
CA ALA A 160 -19.21 3.35 16.46
C ALA A 160 -19.94 2.31 17.35
N GLY A 161 -19.36 1.90 18.49
CA GLY A 161 -19.93 0.86 19.36
C GLY A 161 -19.96 -0.53 18.72
N LEU A 162 -19.11 -0.74 17.71
CA LEU A 162 -18.95 -1.95 16.92
C LEU A 162 -17.78 -2.78 17.46
N ARG A 163 -17.70 -4.05 17.03
CA ARG A 163 -16.65 -5.00 17.43
C ARG A 163 -16.20 -5.82 16.23
N TRP A 164 -14.97 -6.30 16.28
CA TRP A 164 -14.50 -7.31 15.33
C TRP A 164 -15.26 -8.63 15.50
N ARG A 165 -15.52 -9.33 14.39
CA ARG A 165 -15.99 -10.73 14.42
C ARG A 165 -14.90 -11.66 14.97
N PRO A 166 -15.26 -12.85 15.49
CA PRO A 166 -14.27 -13.86 15.86
C PRO A 166 -13.29 -14.15 14.73
N GLY A 167 -12.00 -14.14 15.06
CA GLY A 167 -10.91 -14.32 14.10
C GLY A 167 -10.52 -13.06 13.33
N TRP A 168 -11.13 -11.90 13.62
CA TRP A 168 -10.68 -10.61 13.10
C TRP A 168 -10.11 -9.72 14.21
N ASP A 169 -9.16 -8.90 13.81
CA ASP A 169 -8.56 -7.82 14.56
C ASP A 169 -8.09 -6.74 13.57
N ALA A 170 -7.63 -5.60 14.08
CA ALA A 170 -7.17 -4.50 13.26
C ALA A 170 -5.98 -4.88 12.36
N ALA A 171 -5.08 -5.75 12.84
CA ALA A 171 -3.91 -6.21 12.07
C ALA A 171 -4.33 -7.02 10.84
N ARG A 172 -5.25 -7.99 11.00
CA ARG A 172 -5.81 -8.75 9.88
C ARG A 172 -6.59 -7.86 8.91
N ALA A 173 -7.36 -6.92 9.44
CA ALA A 173 -8.07 -5.95 8.62
C ALA A 173 -7.09 -5.13 7.76
N GLN A 174 -6.00 -4.64 8.35
CA GLN A 174 -4.98 -3.88 7.65
C GLN A 174 -4.30 -4.69 6.54
N VAL A 175 -3.96 -5.95 6.79
CA VAL A 175 -3.37 -6.80 5.76
C VAL A 175 -4.32 -6.97 4.56
N VAL A 176 -5.60 -7.22 4.82
CA VAL A 176 -6.58 -7.47 3.75
C VAL A 176 -6.92 -6.20 2.98
N LEU A 177 -7.15 -5.09 3.68
CA LEU A 177 -7.45 -3.80 3.05
C LEU A 177 -6.23 -3.23 2.32
N GLY A 178 -5.04 -3.36 2.90
CA GLY A 178 -3.78 -2.99 2.24
C GLY A 178 -3.56 -3.79 0.96
N ALA A 179 -3.75 -5.11 0.98
CA ALA A 179 -3.62 -5.96 -0.21
C ALA A 179 -4.65 -5.58 -1.30
N LEU A 180 -5.87 -5.21 -0.92
CA LEU A 180 -6.89 -4.71 -1.85
C LEU A 180 -6.42 -3.41 -2.53
N ILE A 181 -5.93 -2.45 -1.75
CA ILE A 181 -5.42 -1.17 -2.25
C ILE A 181 -4.22 -1.39 -3.18
N ASP A 182 -3.22 -2.18 -2.75
CA ASP A 182 -2.03 -2.49 -3.53
C ASP A 182 -2.39 -3.14 -4.87
N GLY A 183 -3.30 -4.13 -4.86
CA GLY A 183 -3.78 -4.80 -6.06
C GLY A 183 -4.48 -3.83 -7.03
N LEU A 184 -5.26 -2.89 -6.51
CA LEU A 184 -5.95 -1.88 -7.31
C LEU A 184 -4.98 -0.83 -7.86
N LEU A 185 -3.99 -0.40 -7.09
CA LEU A 185 -2.93 0.49 -7.56
C LEU A 185 -2.15 -0.15 -8.70
N VAL A 186 -1.71 -1.40 -8.56
CA VAL A 186 -1.03 -2.11 -9.65
C VAL A 186 -1.94 -2.22 -10.88
N ARG A 187 -3.21 -2.60 -10.69
CA ARG A 187 -4.17 -2.77 -11.80
C ARG A 187 -4.44 -1.45 -12.54
N SER A 188 -4.50 -0.33 -11.81
CA SER A 188 -4.78 0.99 -12.38
C SER A 188 -3.76 1.43 -13.46
N ARG A 189 -2.54 0.88 -13.42
CA ARG A 189 -1.50 1.13 -14.44
C ARG A 189 -1.76 0.45 -15.77
N VAL A 190 -2.57 -0.61 -15.77
CA VAL A 190 -2.96 -1.34 -16.98
C VAL A 190 -4.34 -0.87 -17.43
N GLN A 191 -5.27 -0.79 -16.50
CA GLN A 191 -6.65 -0.37 -16.72
C GLN A 191 -7.17 0.23 -15.42
N LEU A 192 -7.48 1.51 -15.42
CA LEU A 192 -8.19 2.14 -14.32
C LEU A 192 -9.64 1.64 -14.36
N PRO A 193 -10.11 0.85 -13.37
CA PRO A 193 -11.51 0.48 -13.32
C PRO A 193 -12.34 1.76 -13.25
N ASP A 194 -13.34 1.90 -14.11
CA ASP A 194 -14.32 3.00 -14.05
C ASP A 194 -13.76 4.43 -14.17
N ALA A 195 -12.65 4.62 -14.90
CA ALA A 195 -12.01 5.93 -15.15
C ALA A 195 -12.98 7.04 -15.61
N ASP A 196 -14.01 6.67 -16.35
CA ASP A 196 -14.98 7.58 -16.94
C ASP A 196 -16.24 7.77 -16.07
N ARG A 197 -16.33 7.12 -14.90
CA ARG A 197 -17.53 7.17 -14.05
C ARG A 197 -17.51 8.34 -13.06
N PRO A 198 -18.60 9.11 -12.97
CA PRO A 198 -18.73 10.18 -11.99
C PRO A 198 -18.58 9.68 -10.55
N ALA A 199 -18.07 10.54 -9.66
CA ALA A 199 -17.84 10.19 -8.24
C ALA A 199 -19.09 9.89 -7.42
N TRP A 200 -20.26 10.18 -7.95
CA TRP A 200 -21.56 9.90 -7.33
C TRP A 200 -22.24 8.65 -7.93
N ASP A 201 -21.58 7.94 -8.84
CA ASP A 201 -22.13 6.70 -9.39
C ASP A 201 -22.29 5.67 -8.26
N PRO A 202 -23.52 5.19 -7.99
CA PRO A 202 -23.75 4.19 -6.96
C PRO A 202 -22.98 2.88 -7.18
N ALA A 203 -22.56 2.59 -8.42
CA ALA A 203 -21.76 1.41 -8.78
C ALA A 203 -20.24 1.66 -8.67
N ASP A 204 -19.77 2.19 -7.54
CA ASP A 204 -18.34 2.27 -7.23
C ASP A 204 -17.85 0.92 -6.70
N LEU A 205 -17.33 0.09 -7.60
CA LEU A 205 -16.89 -1.28 -7.29
C LEU A 205 -15.87 -1.34 -6.15
N LEU A 206 -14.95 -0.37 -6.09
CA LEU A 206 -13.93 -0.32 -5.04
C LEU A 206 -14.59 -0.06 -3.69
N ALA A 207 -15.48 0.92 -3.64
CA ALA A 207 -16.16 1.27 -2.42
C ALA A 207 -17.13 0.17 -1.95
N ASP A 208 -17.82 -0.50 -2.88
CA ASP A 208 -18.70 -1.64 -2.58
C ASP A 208 -17.92 -2.87 -2.11
N ALA A 209 -16.78 -3.19 -2.74
CA ALA A 209 -15.89 -4.24 -2.26
C ALA A 209 -15.39 -3.94 -0.85
N THR A 210 -15.00 -2.69 -0.58
CA THR A 210 -14.53 -2.26 0.74
C THR A 210 -15.64 -2.37 1.79
N ILE A 211 -16.87 -1.93 1.48
CA ILE A 211 -18.03 -2.10 2.38
C ILE A 211 -18.32 -3.58 2.64
N ALA A 212 -18.34 -4.42 1.60
CA ALA A 212 -18.63 -5.84 1.75
C ALA A 212 -17.58 -6.54 2.62
N ILE A 213 -16.31 -6.21 2.43
CA ILE A 213 -15.20 -6.70 3.24
C ILE A 213 -15.36 -6.23 4.70
N PHE A 214 -15.58 -4.93 4.94
CA PHE A 214 -15.80 -4.40 6.29
C PHE A 214 -17.01 -5.04 6.97
N ALA A 215 -18.14 -5.20 6.27
CA ALA A 215 -19.32 -5.86 6.80
C ALA A 215 -19.04 -7.32 7.19
N GLY A 216 -18.16 -8.00 6.45
CA GLY A 216 -17.66 -9.33 6.79
C GLY A 216 -16.69 -9.36 7.97
N MET A 217 -16.03 -8.25 8.32
CA MET A 217 -15.07 -8.19 9.43
C MET A 217 -15.74 -7.81 10.77
N VAL A 218 -16.89 -7.15 10.73
CA VAL A 218 -17.52 -6.48 11.88
C VAL A 218 -18.75 -7.22 12.39
N ASP A 219 -18.84 -7.41 13.70
CA ASP A 219 -19.94 -8.10 14.40
C ASP A 219 -21.07 -7.12 14.72
N VAL A 220 -21.74 -6.62 13.68
CA VAL A 220 -22.82 -5.63 13.79
C VAL A 220 -24.01 -6.16 14.59
N ASP A 221 -24.32 -7.46 14.44
CA ASP A 221 -25.41 -8.15 15.13
C ASP A 221 -25.04 -8.65 16.53
N ARG A 222 -23.77 -8.52 16.93
CA ARG A 222 -23.23 -9.04 18.20
C ARG A 222 -23.50 -10.53 18.41
N ALA A 223 -23.62 -11.27 17.32
CA ALA A 223 -23.94 -12.69 17.36
C ALA A 223 -22.72 -13.54 17.72
N GLY A 224 -21.51 -12.96 17.70
CA GLY A 224 -20.28 -13.70 17.98
C GLY A 224 -20.01 -14.79 16.95
N ARG A 225 -20.53 -14.64 15.73
CA ARG A 225 -20.34 -15.57 14.61
C ARG A 225 -19.20 -15.11 13.72
N SER A 226 -18.31 -16.03 13.38
CA SER A 226 -17.30 -15.84 12.34
C SER A 226 -17.96 -15.66 10.96
N PRO A 227 -17.24 -15.09 9.97
CA PRO A 227 -17.80 -14.92 8.62
C PRO A 227 -18.16 -16.26 7.96
N ALA A 228 -17.40 -17.32 8.24
CA ALA A 228 -17.66 -18.66 7.73
C ALA A 228 -19.01 -19.19 8.24
N GLU A 229 -19.27 -19.07 9.55
CA GLU A 229 -20.54 -19.49 10.15
C GLU A 229 -21.74 -18.68 9.61
N VAL A 230 -21.56 -17.38 9.35
CA VAL A 230 -22.60 -16.55 8.72
C VAL A 230 -22.89 -17.03 7.30
N LEU A 231 -21.84 -17.34 6.52
CA LEU A 231 -22.00 -17.85 5.16
C LEU A 231 -22.68 -19.23 5.13
N ASP A 232 -22.28 -20.14 6.02
CA ASP A 232 -22.85 -21.49 6.12
C ASP A 232 -24.33 -21.43 6.55
N ALA A 233 -24.68 -20.57 7.50
CA ALA A 233 -26.07 -20.36 7.93
C ALA A 233 -26.93 -19.77 6.79
N ALA A 234 -26.39 -18.79 6.05
CA ALA A 234 -27.09 -18.22 4.89
C ALA A 234 -27.30 -19.26 3.79
N ALA A 235 -26.33 -20.15 3.55
CA ALA A 235 -26.44 -21.24 2.58
C ALA A 235 -27.44 -22.33 3.02
N ALA A 236 -27.58 -22.55 4.33
CA ALA A 236 -28.56 -23.47 4.91
C ALA A 236 -30.00 -22.92 4.89
N GLY A 237 -30.17 -21.61 4.67
CA GLY A 237 -31.48 -20.93 4.64
C GLY A 237 -31.95 -20.39 6.00
N ASP A 238 -31.07 -20.31 7.00
CA ASP A 238 -31.38 -19.90 8.37
C ASP A 238 -31.27 -18.37 8.58
N GLY A 239 -31.76 -17.59 7.61
CA GLY A 239 -31.66 -16.12 7.56
C GLY A 239 -32.72 -15.37 8.35
#